data_AF-A0A441YU72-F1
#
_entry.id   AF-A0A441YU72-F1
#
_cell.length_a   1.000
_cell.length_b   1.000
_cell.length_c   1.000
_cell.angle_alpha   90.00
_cell.angle_beta   90.00
_cell.angle_gamma   90.00
#
_symmetry.space_group_name_H-M   'P 1'
#
loop_
_entity.id
_entity.type
_entity.pdbx_description
1 polymer ?
#
loop_
_entity_poly.entity_id
_entity_poly.type
_entity_poly.pdbx_seq_one_letter_code
_entity_poly.pdbx_strand_id
1 'polypeptide(L)' 'MTAIILRCKRCGRKMKYSRKADPDLPTNVATIESSACDRCGNGDFGSETWLDADGLEVSQDIYDDDGEVQS' A
#
# COMPACT_ATOMS: atom_id res chain seq x y z
N MET A 1 -15.88 4.57 -9.04
CA MET A 1 -15.06 4.00 -7.94
C MET A 1 -13.79 3.46 -8.55
N THR A 2 -12.67 4.14 -8.34
CA THR A 2 -11.33 3.66 -8.73
C THR A 2 -10.99 2.47 -7.83
N ALA A 3 -10.99 1.25 -8.39
CA ALA A 3 -10.60 0.06 -7.65
C ALA A 3 -9.07 0.05 -7.52
N ILE A 4 -8.55 0.00 -6.30
CA ILE A 4 -7.11 -0.17 -6.07
C ILE A 4 -6.75 -1.62 -6.39
N ILE A 5 -5.57 -1.84 -6.96
CA ILE A 5 -5.04 -3.18 -7.19
C ILE A 5 -3.98 -3.50 -6.12
N LEU A 6 -4.22 -4.52 -5.31
CA LEU A 6 -3.19 -5.10 -4.44
C LEU A 6 -2.40 -6.14 -5.24
N ARG A 7 -1.09 -5.93 -5.39
CA ARG A 7 -0.16 -6.80 -6.13
C ARG A 7 0.87 -7.40 -5.19
N CYS A 8 1.10 -8.71 -5.30
CA CYS A 8 2.21 -9.38 -4.63
C CYS A 8 3.49 -9.30 -5.48
N LYS A 9 4.59 -8.78 -4.93
CA LYS A 9 5.91 -8.78 -5.60
C LYS A 9 6.43 -10.20 -5.84
N ARG A 10 6.18 -11.13 -4.90
CA ARG A 10 6.76 -12.48 -4.90
C ARG A 10 6.16 -13.41 -5.94
N CYS A 11 4.83 -13.38 -6.13
CA CYS A 11 4.14 -14.26 -7.07
C CYS A 11 3.35 -13.53 -8.16
N GLY A 12 3.34 -12.19 -8.15
CA GLY A 12 2.64 -11.38 -9.15
C GLY A 12 1.11 -11.39 -9.04
N ARG A 13 0.55 -12.06 -8.04
CA ARG A 13 -0.91 -12.14 -7.83
C ARG A 13 -1.49 -10.74 -7.65
N LYS A 14 -2.55 -10.43 -8.41
CA LYS A 14 -3.30 -9.18 -8.35
C LYS A 14 -4.67 -9.43 -7.73
N MET A 15 -5.08 -8.58 -6.80
CA MET A 15 -6.34 -8.64 -6.09
C MET A 15 -6.99 -7.26 -6.09
N LYS A 16 -8.32 -7.22 -6.08
CA LYS A 16 -9.03 -5.94 -5.94
C LYS A 16 -8.98 -5.54 -4.48
N TYR A 17 -8.49 -4.34 -4.23
CA TYR A 17 -8.44 -3.73 -2.93
C TYR A 17 -9.44 -2.58 -2.86
N SER A 18 -10.22 -2.55 -1.79
CA SER A 18 -11.25 -1.54 -1.60
C SER A 18 -10.71 -0.44 -0.72
N ARG A 19 -10.75 0.81 -1.18
CA ARG A 19 -10.47 2.00 -0.33
C ARG A 19 -11.36 2.10 0.91
N LYS A 20 -12.47 1.35 0.96
CA LYS A 20 -13.28 1.28 2.18
C LYS A 20 -12.60 0.54 3.32
N ALA A 21 -11.60 -0.30 3.03
CA ALA A 21 -10.81 -0.98 4.05
C ALA A 21 -9.84 -0.02 4.74
N ASP A 22 -9.21 0.86 3.96
CA ASP A 22 -8.27 1.88 4.45
C ASP A 22 -8.67 3.27 3.90
N PRO A 23 -9.43 4.07 4.66
CA PRO A 23 -9.87 5.40 4.24
C PRO A 23 -8.74 6.43 4.17
N ASP A 24 -7.61 6.18 4.85
CA ASP A 24 -6.42 7.03 4.86
C ASP A 24 -5.56 6.90 3.60
N LEU A 25 -5.86 5.92 2.72
CA LEU A 25 -5.18 5.79 1.43
C LEU A 25 -5.42 7.03 0.56
N PRO A 26 -4.35 7.69 0.10
CA PRO A 26 -4.52 8.90 -0.68
C PRO A 26 -5.15 8.59 -2.05
N THR A 27 -5.89 9.56 -2.58
CA THR A 27 -6.78 9.36 -3.74
C THR A 27 -6.04 9.10 -5.04
N ASN A 28 -4.75 9.42 -5.09
CA ASN A 28 -3.83 9.14 -6.20
C ASN A 28 -3.31 7.70 -6.20
N VAL A 29 -3.47 6.92 -5.11
CA VAL A 29 -3.01 5.53 -5.07
C VAL A 29 -3.89 4.65 -5.97
N ALA A 30 -3.28 4.03 -6.98
CA ALA A 30 -3.96 3.11 -7.87
C ALA A 30 -3.58 1.65 -7.60
N THR A 31 -2.36 1.40 -7.13
CA THR A 31 -1.84 0.06 -6.85
C THR A 31 -1.15 0.03 -5.50
N ILE A 32 -1.39 -1.00 -4.70
CA ILE A 32 -0.61 -1.30 -3.50
C ILE A 32 0.23 -2.52 -3.83
N GLU A 33 1.53 -2.40 -3.69
CA GLU A 33 2.47 -3.47 -3.97
C GLU A 33 3.05 -4.01 -2.66
N SER A 34 2.60 -5.20 -2.29
CA SER A 34 2.99 -5.88 -1.06
C SER A 34 4.08 -6.92 -1.33
N SER A 35 4.99 -7.08 -0.36
CA SER A 35 6.10 -8.02 -0.45
C SER A 35 5.62 -9.47 -0.58
N ALA A 36 4.54 -9.83 0.12
CA ALA A 36 3.95 -11.16 0.06
C ALA A 36 2.42 -11.13 0.17
N CYS A 37 1.73 -12.02 -0.56
CA CYS A 37 0.28 -12.23 -0.39
C CYS A 37 -0.03 -13.29 0.68
N ASP A 38 -1.31 -13.51 0.94
CA ASP A 38 -1.83 -14.55 1.85
C ASP A 38 -1.22 -15.94 1.61
N ARG A 39 -0.88 -16.25 0.36
CA ARG A 39 -0.25 -17.52 -0.02
C ARG A 39 1.26 -17.55 0.16
N CYS A 40 1.92 -16.40 0.09
CA CYS A 40 3.37 -16.27 0.10
C CYS A 40 3.92 -15.85 1.46
N GLY A 41 3.09 -15.19 2.26
CA GLY A 41 3.47 -14.47 3.48
C GLY A 41 3.35 -15.28 4.76
N ASN A 42 2.69 -16.45 4.75
CA ASN A 42 2.49 -17.25 5.97
C ASN A 42 1.91 -16.45 7.16
N GLY A 43 1.14 -15.38 6.88
CA GLY A 43 0.59 -14.45 7.89
C GLY A 43 1.29 -13.10 7.98
N ASP A 44 2.44 -12.94 7.31
CA ASP A 44 3.17 -11.68 7.22
C ASP A 44 3.16 -11.17 5.77
N PHE A 45 2.54 -10.01 5.55
CA PHE A 45 2.47 -9.38 4.24
C PHE A 45 3.72 -8.53 3.93
N GLY A 46 4.64 -8.39 4.90
CA GLY A 46 5.86 -7.60 4.82
C GLY A 46 5.59 -6.11 4.62
N SER A 47 6.46 -5.46 3.86
CA SER A 47 6.32 -4.04 3.52
C SER A 47 5.35 -3.85 2.34
N GLU A 48 4.59 -2.76 2.40
CA GLU A 48 3.67 -2.32 1.36
C GLU A 48 4.14 -0.99 0.75
N THR A 49 4.23 -0.98 -0.57
CA THR A 49 4.56 0.20 -1.36
C THR A 49 3.30 0.71 -2.03
N TRP A 50 2.96 1.99 -1.86
CA TRP A 50 1.82 2.59 -2.56
C TRP A 50 2.28 3.18 -3.88
N LEU A 51 1.58 2.85 -4.95
CA LEU A 51 1.89 3.28 -6.30
C LEU A 51 0.70 4.03 -6.91
N ASP A 52 0.98 5.09 -7.65
CA ASP A 52 -0.03 5.85 -8.36
C ASP A 52 -0.45 5.16 -9.69
N ALA A 53 -1.25 5.83 -10.51
CA ALA A 53 -1.71 5.29 -11.79
C ALA A 53 -0.57 5.11 -12.80
N ASP A 54 0.47 5.93 -12.71
CA ASP A 54 1.68 5.88 -13.52
C ASP A 54 2.71 4.86 -12.98
N GLY A 55 2.45 4.27 -11.80
CA GLY A 55 3.31 3.27 -11.16
C GLY A 55 4.49 3.85 -10.40
N LEU A 56 4.45 5.15 -10.09
CA LEU A 56 5.41 5.83 -9.22
C LEU A 56 5.01 5.65 -7.76
N GLU A 57 6.02 5.56 -6.90
CA GLU A 57 5.81 5.46 -5.46
C GLU A 57 5.19 6.75 -4.90
N VAL A 58 4.08 6.58 -4.17
CA VAL A 58 3.45 7.64 -3.40
C VAL A 58 4.06 7.59 -2.01
N SER A 59 4.89 8.57 -1.67
CA SER A 59 5.54 8.67 -0.36
C SER A 59 4.50 8.63 0.77
N GLN A 60 4.75 7.77 1.76
CA GLN A 60 3.93 7.62 2.97
C GLN A 60 4.38 8.58 4.09
N ASP A 61 5.47 9.32 3.90
CA ASP A 61 6.19 10.18 4.84
C ASP A 61 5.45 11.42 5.40
N ILE A 62 4.11 11.50 5.36
CA ILE A 62 3.38 12.65 5.93
C ILE A 62 2.63 12.31 7.23
N TYR A 63 2.75 11.08 7.74
CA TYR A 63 2.20 10.73 9.06
C TYR A 63 3.22 9.96 9.89
N ASP A 64 4.40 10.56 10.09
CA ASP A 64 5.16 10.30 11.31
C ASP A 64 4.46 11.10 12.43
N ASP A 65 3.63 10.41 13.21
CA ASP A 65 3.18 10.88 14.53
C ASP A 65 4.33 10.76 15.53
N ASP A 66 5.46 11.39 15.23
CA ASP A 66 6.42 11.79 16.26
C ASP A 66 6.74 13.27 16.04
N GLY A 67 5.79 14.09 16.49
CA GLY A 67 6.09 15.47 16.85
C GLY A 67 7.03 15.51 18.05
N GLU A 68 8.27 15.02 17.91
CA GLU A 68 9.36 15.39 18.82
C GLU A 68 9.67 16.87 18.59
N VAL A 69 9.00 17.72 19.35
CA VAL A 69 9.49 19.06 19.64
C VAL A 69 10.81 18.90 20.39
N GLN A 70 11.93 18.98 19.67
CA GLN A 70 13.24 19.09 20.29
C GLN A 70 13.23 20.28 21.25
N SER A 71 13.41 19.97 22.55
CA SER A 71 13.50 20.95 23.65
C SER A 71 14.85 21.65 23.68
#